data_AF-A0A4U0WJV5-F1
#
_entry.id   AF-A0A4U0WJV5-F1
#
_cell.length_a   1.000
_cell.length_b   1.000
_cell.length_c   1.000
_cell.angle_alpha   90.00
_cell.angle_beta   90.00
_cell.angle_gamma   90.00
#
_symmetry.space_group_name_H-M   'P 1'
#
loop_
_entity.id
_entity.type
_entity.pdbx_description
1 polymer ?
#
loop_
_entity_poly.entity_id
_entity_poly.type
_entity_poly.pdbx_seq_one_letter_code
_entity_poly.pdbx_strand_id
1 'polypeptide(L)'
;MTATPPQDLSLPRILCLHGGGVTGDVFKAQARALIKALPTFRLIFADGPFYCDPGPGIVPVYEDWGPFRRWLRWLPEHQEIDDDSAIEEVQYAIKTCKDADPGKGPWVGLLGFSQGAKLAASLLYEQQIQMEKLGKADTDYKFAVLLAGRSPLVSFSELSKSPATVAAGAISEGFFYDG
;
A
#
# COMPACT_ATOMS: atom_id res chain seq x y z
N MET A 1 4.04 -4.83 -31.93
CA MET A 1 3.81 -5.53 -30.66
C MET A 1 5.17 -6.00 -30.15
N THR A 2 5.82 -5.23 -29.27
CA THR A 2 7.07 -5.67 -28.65
C THR A 2 6.71 -6.63 -27.52
N ALA A 3 7.06 -7.91 -27.69
CA ALA A 3 6.88 -8.91 -26.64
C ALA A 3 7.62 -8.46 -25.37
N THR A 4 6.91 -8.40 -24.25
CA THR A 4 7.53 -8.18 -22.94
C THR A 4 8.56 -9.29 -22.72
N PRO A 5 9.83 -8.97 -22.40
CA PRO A 5 10.84 -9.99 -22.17
C PRO A 5 10.35 -10.96 -21.08
N PRO A 6 10.69 -12.27 -21.20
CA PRO A 6 10.26 -13.26 -20.22
C PRO A 6 10.72 -12.82 -18.83
N GLN A 7 9.76 -12.62 -17.93
CA GLN A 7 10.07 -12.28 -16.54
C GLN A 7 10.39 -13.57 -15.77
N ASP A 8 11.50 -13.59 -15.04
CA ASP A 8 11.80 -14.66 -14.10
C ASP A 8 10.80 -14.60 -12.93
N LEU A 9 9.91 -15.60 -12.87
CA LEU A 9 8.87 -15.71 -11.85
C LEU A 9 9.42 -16.16 -10.49
N SER A 10 10.67 -16.63 -10.42
CA SER A 10 11.30 -17.06 -9.17
C SER A 10 11.84 -15.91 -8.34
N LEU A 11 11.99 -14.72 -8.93
CA LEU A 11 12.56 -13.55 -8.26
C LEU A 11 11.69 -13.10 -7.06
N PRO A 12 12.33 -12.62 -5.98
CA PRO A 12 11.63 -12.02 -4.84
C PRO A 12 10.76 -10.83 -5.26
N ARG A 13 9.64 -10.66 -4.56
CA ARG A 13 8.58 -9.70 -4.89
C ARG A 13 8.53 -8.57 -3.87
N ILE A 14 8.32 -7.35 -4.38
CA ILE A 14 8.05 -6.15 -3.59
C ILE A 14 6.65 -5.67 -3.94
N LEU A 15 5.80 -5.54 -2.93
CA LEU A 15 4.47 -4.96 -3.09
C LEU A 15 4.57 -3.43 -3.09
N CYS A 16 4.12 -2.80 -4.17
CA CYS A 16 4.15 -1.36 -4.37
C CYS A 16 2.77 -0.75 -4.12
N LEU A 17 2.71 0.20 -3.20
CA LEU A 17 1.48 0.85 -2.71
C LEU A 17 1.51 2.34 -3.10
N HIS A 18 0.56 2.75 -3.93
CA HIS A 18 0.48 4.10 -4.47
C HIS A 18 0.01 5.15 -3.43
N GLY A 19 0.20 6.44 -3.72
CA GLY A 19 -0.35 7.54 -2.90
C GLY A 19 -1.84 7.76 -3.10
N GLY A 20 -2.49 8.60 -2.30
CA GLY A 20 -3.92 8.92 -2.52
C GLY A 20 -4.15 9.62 -3.86
N GLY A 21 -5.22 9.27 -4.56
CA GLY A 21 -5.62 9.94 -5.81
C GLY A 21 -4.82 9.51 -7.05
N VAL A 22 -4.25 8.30 -7.04
CA VAL A 22 -3.60 7.65 -8.18
C VAL A 22 -3.97 6.17 -8.23
N THR A 23 -3.40 5.42 -9.17
CA THR A 23 -3.57 3.96 -9.33
C THR A 23 -2.20 3.26 -9.29
N GLY A 24 -2.20 1.93 -9.21
CA GLY A 24 -1.02 1.10 -9.33
C GLY A 24 -0.30 1.32 -10.67
N ASP A 25 -1.04 1.50 -11.77
CA ASP A 25 -0.47 1.77 -13.09
C ASP A 25 0.17 3.16 -13.19
N VAL A 26 -0.47 4.19 -12.64
CA VAL A 26 0.15 5.52 -12.53
C VAL A 26 1.43 5.43 -11.70
N PHE A 27 1.40 4.71 -10.57
CA PHE A 27 2.57 4.56 -9.73
C PHE A 27 3.69 3.78 -10.42
N LYS A 28 3.36 2.75 -11.22
CA LYS A 28 4.31 2.00 -12.04
C LYS A 28 5.00 2.89 -13.07
N ALA A 29 4.25 3.78 -13.74
CA ALA A 29 4.81 4.76 -14.68
C ALA A 29 5.74 5.77 -13.98
N GLN A 30 5.36 6.23 -12.79
CA GLN A 30 6.18 7.10 -11.93
C GLN A 30 7.45 6.37 -11.46
N ALA A 31 7.37 5.08 -11.15
CA ALA A 31 8.46 4.25 -10.65
C ALA A 31 9.35 3.62 -11.74
N ARG A 32 9.20 3.98 -13.02
CA ARG A 32 9.95 3.36 -14.14
C ARG A 32 11.47 3.32 -13.95
N ALA A 33 12.05 4.34 -13.31
CA ALA A 33 13.47 4.38 -13.02
C ALA A 33 13.88 3.35 -11.96
N LEU A 34 13.04 3.16 -10.92
CA LEU A 34 13.25 2.13 -9.89
C LEU A 34 13.11 0.73 -10.46
N ILE A 35 12.10 0.50 -11.30
CA ILE A 35 11.90 -0.79 -12.00
C ILE A 35 13.16 -1.16 -12.79
N LYS A 36 13.74 -0.18 -13.51
CA LYS A 36 14.99 -0.40 -14.25
C LYS A 36 16.19 -0.66 -13.35
N ALA A 37 16.25 -0.01 -12.18
CA ALA A 37 17.37 -0.11 -11.24
C ALA A 37 17.34 -1.37 -10.37
N LEU A 38 16.20 -2.06 -10.26
CA LEU A 38 15.98 -3.21 -9.38
C LEU A 38 15.67 -4.50 -10.17
N PRO A 39 16.54 -4.95 -11.09
CA PRO A 39 16.25 -6.11 -11.95
C PRO A 39 16.17 -7.45 -11.19
N THR A 40 16.67 -7.50 -9.96
CA THR A 40 16.64 -8.69 -9.09
C THR A 40 15.33 -8.86 -8.34
N PHE A 41 14.39 -7.91 -8.47
CA PHE A 41 13.09 -7.93 -7.82
C PHE A 41 11.97 -7.80 -8.84
N ARG A 42 10.83 -8.41 -8.52
CA ARG A 42 9.55 -8.13 -9.19
C ARG A 42 8.79 -7.09 -8.37
N LEU A 43 8.57 -5.91 -8.95
CA LEU A 43 7.75 -4.86 -8.33
C LEU A 43 6.30 -5.02 -8.81
N ILE A 44 5.40 -5.29 -7.88
CA ILE A 44 3.98 -5.55 -8.15
C ILE A 44 3.14 -4.42 -7.55
N PHE A 45 2.38 -3.72 -8.39
CA PHE A 45 1.69 -2.50 -8.03
C PHE A 45 0.22 -2.79 -7.74
N ALA A 46 -0.22 -2.54 -6.51
CA ALA A 46 -1.60 -2.74 -6.10
C ALA A 46 -2.41 -1.46 -6.20
N ASP A 47 -3.70 -1.59 -6.50
CA ASP A 47 -4.69 -0.51 -6.40
C ASP A 47 -5.36 -0.49 -5.03
N GLY A 48 -5.57 0.71 -4.50
CA GLY A 48 -6.39 0.91 -3.31
C GLY A 48 -7.88 0.64 -3.59
N PRO A 49 -8.66 0.22 -2.58
CA PRO A 49 -10.04 -0.22 -2.79
C PRO A 49 -10.98 0.93 -3.14
N PHE A 50 -10.78 2.12 -2.57
CA PHE A 50 -11.77 3.20 -2.64
C PHE A 50 -11.50 4.15 -3.81
N TYR A 51 -12.55 4.54 -4.53
CA TYR A 51 -12.47 5.61 -5.51
C TYR A 51 -12.29 6.98 -4.85
N CYS A 52 -11.63 7.90 -5.54
CA CYS A 52 -11.48 9.30 -5.12
C CYS A 52 -11.11 10.20 -6.29
N ASP A 53 -11.09 11.50 -6.03
CA ASP A 53 -10.56 12.50 -6.94
C ASP A 53 -9.03 12.34 -7.15
N PRO A 54 -8.50 12.82 -8.29
CA PRO A 54 -7.07 12.81 -8.54
C PRO A 54 -6.29 13.56 -7.45
N GLY A 55 -5.10 13.03 -7.13
CA GLY A 55 -4.17 13.71 -6.24
C GLY A 55 -3.65 15.02 -6.83
N PRO A 56 -3.05 15.90 -6.00
CA PRO A 56 -2.45 17.14 -6.49
C PRO A 56 -1.40 16.86 -7.59
N GLY A 57 -1.53 17.54 -8.73
CA GLY A 57 -0.58 17.42 -9.85
C GLY A 57 -0.74 16.18 -10.73
N ILE A 58 -1.80 15.37 -10.55
CA ILE A 58 -2.06 14.17 -11.36
C ILE A 58 -2.75 14.51 -12.69
N VAL A 59 -3.77 15.37 -12.67
CA VAL A 59 -4.57 15.73 -13.85
C VAL A 59 -3.73 16.16 -15.05
N PRO A 60 -2.71 17.03 -14.94
CA PRO A 60 -1.97 17.50 -16.12
C PRO A 60 -1.27 16.42 -16.95
N VAL A 61 -1.07 15.21 -16.40
CA VAL A 61 -0.32 14.12 -17.06
C VAL A 61 -1.12 12.82 -17.15
N TYR A 62 -2.04 12.59 -16.22
CA TYR A 62 -2.72 11.29 -16.04
C TYR A 62 -4.24 11.40 -15.97
N GLU A 63 -4.85 12.49 -16.46
CA GLU A 63 -6.31 12.69 -16.44
C GLU A 63 -7.09 11.46 -16.94
N ASP A 64 -6.66 10.86 -18.05
CA ASP A 64 -7.30 9.70 -18.68
C ASP A 64 -6.97 8.35 -18.03
N TRP A 65 -6.18 8.34 -16.94
CA TRP A 65 -5.75 7.11 -16.24
C TRP A 65 -6.62 6.80 -15.01
N GLY A 66 -7.68 7.57 -14.81
CA GLY A 66 -8.71 7.26 -13.83
C GLY A 66 -9.53 6.02 -14.22
N PRO A 67 -10.47 5.59 -13.36
CA PRO A 67 -10.83 6.21 -12.08
C PRO A 67 -9.74 6.04 -11.00
N PHE A 68 -9.43 7.12 -10.25
CA PHE A 68 -8.35 7.13 -9.27
C PHE A 68 -8.76 6.49 -7.93
N ARG A 69 -7.74 6.04 -7.18
CA ARG A 69 -7.93 5.23 -5.98
C ARG A 69 -7.25 5.81 -4.75
N ARG A 70 -7.73 5.37 -3.59
CA ARG A 70 -7.14 5.60 -2.27
C ARG A 70 -7.22 4.36 -1.39
N TRP A 71 -6.35 4.32 -0.40
CA TRP A 71 -6.28 3.28 0.62
C TRP A 71 -7.12 3.62 1.85
N LEU A 72 -7.10 4.88 2.28
CA LEU A 72 -7.69 5.33 3.54
C LEU A 72 -8.38 6.67 3.35
N ARG A 73 -9.20 7.09 4.32
CA ARG A 73 -9.79 8.44 4.32
C ARG A 73 -8.73 9.46 4.74
N TRP A 74 -8.71 10.63 4.10
CA TRP A 74 -7.92 11.80 4.52
C TRP A 74 -8.72 13.11 4.49
N LEU A 75 -9.95 13.05 3.98
CA LEU A 75 -10.87 14.17 3.87
C LEU A 75 -12.21 13.81 4.53
N PRO A 76 -12.90 14.78 5.15
CA PRO A 76 -14.26 14.59 5.67
C PRO A 76 -15.26 14.15 4.59
N GLU A 77 -15.08 14.61 3.34
CA GLU A 77 -15.98 14.32 2.22
C GLU A 77 -15.90 12.87 1.74
N HIS A 78 -14.83 12.15 2.10
CA HIS A 78 -14.75 10.72 1.80
C HIS A 78 -15.76 9.96 2.64
N GLN A 79 -16.56 9.13 1.94
CA GLN A 79 -17.58 8.27 2.53
C GLN A 79 -17.08 7.59 3.81
N GLU A 80 -17.87 7.74 4.88
CA GLU A 80 -17.66 7.07 6.15
C GLU A 80 -17.79 5.56 5.99
N ILE A 81 -16.94 4.85 6.74
CA ILE A 81 -16.86 3.40 6.77
C ILE A 81 -16.36 3.03 8.17
N ASP A 82 -16.88 1.93 8.71
CA ASP A 82 -16.39 1.41 9.98
C ASP A 82 -15.00 0.78 9.83
N ASP A 83 -14.32 0.58 10.95
CA ASP A 83 -12.93 0.15 10.96
C ASP A 83 -12.76 -1.26 10.37
N ASP A 84 -13.66 -2.19 10.70
CA ASP A 84 -13.57 -3.58 10.25
C ASP A 84 -13.76 -3.66 8.73
N SER A 85 -14.80 -3.00 8.20
CA SER A 85 -15.00 -2.91 6.75
C SER A 85 -13.82 -2.25 6.03
N ALA A 86 -13.22 -1.20 6.60
CA ALA A 86 -12.06 -0.55 6.00
C ALA A 86 -10.83 -1.47 5.97
N ILE A 87 -10.60 -2.23 7.04
CA ILE A 87 -9.53 -3.24 7.13
C ILE A 87 -9.76 -4.32 6.07
N GLU A 88 -10.96 -4.87 6.00
CA GLU A 88 -11.32 -5.93 5.05
C GLU A 88 -11.10 -5.49 3.60
N GLU A 89 -11.57 -4.30 3.21
CA GLU A 89 -11.40 -3.76 1.86
C GLU A 89 -9.92 -3.58 1.49
N VAL A 90 -9.11 -3.05 2.40
CA VAL A 90 -7.66 -2.87 2.16
C VAL A 90 -6.94 -4.22 2.04
N GLN A 91 -7.24 -5.15 2.95
CA GLN A 91 -6.64 -6.49 2.92
C GLN A 91 -7.07 -7.26 1.67
N TYR A 92 -8.34 -7.15 1.27
CA TYR A 92 -8.88 -7.77 0.06
C TYR A 92 -8.21 -7.22 -1.20
N ALA A 93 -8.02 -5.90 -1.30
CA ALA A 93 -7.32 -5.28 -2.43
C ALA A 93 -5.86 -5.76 -2.55
N ILE A 94 -5.14 -5.81 -1.41
CA ILE A 94 -3.77 -6.33 -1.37
C ILE A 94 -3.73 -7.81 -1.76
N LYS A 95 -4.63 -8.63 -1.18
CA LYS A 95 -4.70 -10.06 -1.46
C LYS A 95 -4.99 -10.32 -2.93
N THR A 96 -5.96 -9.62 -3.51
CA THR A 96 -6.34 -9.73 -4.91
C THR A 96 -5.16 -9.40 -5.83
N CYS A 97 -4.41 -8.34 -5.53
CA CYS A 97 -3.19 -8.02 -6.27
C CYS A 97 -2.12 -9.12 -6.16
N LYS A 98 -1.90 -9.65 -4.95
CA LYS A 98 -0.93 -10.74 -4.72
C LYS A 98 -1.32 -12.03 -5.44
N ASP A 99 -2.61 -12.37 -5.45
CA ASP A 99 -3.15 -13.57 -6.08
C ASP A 99 -3.15 -13.49 -7.62
N ALA A 100 -3.26 -12.28 -8.17
CA ALA A 100 -3.18 -12.04 -9.60
C ALA A 100 -1.75 -12.12 -10.16
N ASP A 101 -0.71 -11.98 -9.32
CA ASP A 101 0.69 -12.11 -9.74
C ASP A 101 1.09 -13.59 -9.86
N PRO A 102 1.56 -14.05 -11.04
CA PRO A 102 1.97 -15.44 -11.25
C PRO A 102 3.34 -15.79 -10.64
N GLY A 103 3.96 -14.85 -9.91
CA GLY A 103 5.26 -15.03 -9.30
C GLY A 103 5.27 -16.16 -8.26
N LYS A 104 6.42 -16.80 -8.12
CA LYS A 104 6.68 -17.90 -7.18
C LYS A 104 7.71 -17.53 -6.11
N GLY A 105 8.52 -16.48 -6.34
CA GLY A 105 9.48 -15.99 -5.36
C GLY A 105 8.80 -15.40 -4.12
N PRO A 106 9.47 -15.30 -2.97
CA PRO A 106 8.84 -14.79 -1.75
C PRO A 106 8.43 -13.30 -1.85
N TRP A 107 7.38 -12.89 -1.13
CA TRP A 107 7.09 -11.47 -0.90
C TRP A 107 8.02 -10.95 0.19
N VAL A 108 9.05 -10.19 -0.19
CA VAL A 108 10.15 -9.82 0.71
C VAL A 108 10.12 -8.37 1.17
N GLY A 109 9.32 -7.52 0.56
CA GLY A 109 9.28 -6.13 0.99
C GLY A 109 8.10 -5.35 0.46
N LEU A 110 8.00 -4.13 0.99
CA LEU A 110 7.00 -3.15 0.63
C LEU A 110 7.68 -1.91 0.06
N LEU A 111 7.01 -1.22 -0.85
CA LEU A 111 7.42 0.09 -1.34
C LEU A 111 6.18 0.97 -1.38
N GLY A 112 6.14 2.02 -0.57
CA GLY A 112 4.98 2.89 -0.46
C GLY A 112 5.32 4.34 -0.78
N PHE A 113 4.39 5.05 -1.43
CA PHE A 113 4.47 6.50 -1.61
C PHE A 113 3.32 7.22 -0.90
N SER A 114 3.61 8.30 -0.17
CA SER A 114 2.62 9.13 0.54
C SER A 114 1.66 8.28 1.40
N GLN A 115 0.37 8.21 1.05
CA GLN A 115 -0.57 7.31 1.73
C GLN A 115 -0.16 5.84 1.68
N GLY A 116 0.40 5.37 0.56
CA GLY A 116 0.94 4.02 0.43
C GLY A 116 2.16 3.78 1.32
N ALA A 117 2.95 4.81 1.64
CA ALA A 117 4.05 4.70 2.62
C ALA A 117 3.51 4.51 4.04
N LYS A 118 2.45 5.24 4.41
CA LYS A 118 1.73 5.02 5.68
C LYS A 118 1.22 3.59 5.77
N LEU A 119 0.60 3.10 4.70
CA LEU A 119 0.11 1.73 4.63
C LEU A 119 1.25 0.70 4.74
N ALA A 120 2.35 0.88 4.01
CA ALA A 120 3.50 0.00 4.05
C ALA A 120 4.09 -0.13 5.47
N ALA A 121 4.26 1.00 6.16
CA ALA A 121 4.76 1.01 7.53
C ALA A 121 3.78 0.34 8.51
N SER A 122 2.48 0.56 8.30
CA SER A 122 1.42 -0.02 9.13
C SER A 122 1.33 -1.55 8.98
N LEU A 123 1.52 -2.07 7.77
CA LEU A 123 1.58 -3.52 7.52
C LEU A 123 2.82 -4.18 8.14
N LEU A 124 3.98 -3.51 8.13
CA LEU A 124 5.15 -4.00 8.84
C LEU A 124 4.93 -4.01 10.36
N TYR A 125 4.31 -2.97 10.89
CA TYR A 125 3.98 -2.90 12.31
C TYR A 125 2.99 -4.00 12.72
N GLU A 126 1.94 -4.23 11.92
CA GLU A 126 1.01 -5.35 12.11
C GLU A 126 1.76 -6.69 12.14
N GLN A 127 2.65 -6.94 11.18
CA GLN A 127 3.47 -8.16 11.14
C GLN A 127 4.33 -8.30 12.41
N GLN A 128 5.00 -7.24 12.84
CA GLN A 128 5.83 -7.24 14.05
C GLN A 128 4.99 -7.62 15.27
N ILE A 129 3.84 -6.97 15.45
CA ILE A 129 2.98 -7.20 16.61
C ILE A 129 2.37 -8.61 16.61
N GLN A 130 1.98 -9.13 15.44
CA GLN A 130 1.52 -10.52 15.32
C GLN A 130 2.64 -11.51 15.71
N MET A 131 3.87 -11.28 15.24
CA MET A 131 5.02 -12.11 15.62
C MET A 131 5.28 -12.05 17.14
N GLU A 132 5.25 -10.87 17.75
CA GLU A 132 5.50 -10.68 19.18
C GLU A 132 4.41 -11.33 20.05
N LYS A 133 3.12 -11.18 19.68
CA LYS A 133 1.98 -11.61 20.49
C LYS A 133 1.55 -13.05 20.23
N LEU A 134 1.68 -13.53 18.99
CA LEU A 134 1.17 -14.84 18.56
C LEU A 134 2.28 -15.82 18.14
N GLY A 135 3.53 -15.36 17.99
CA GLY A 135 4.64 -16.18 17.50
C GLY A 135 4.57 -16.50 16.00
N LYS A 136 3.61 -15.93 15.27
CA LYS A 136 3.42 -16.10 13.82
C LYS A 136 2.74 -14.88 13.20
N ALA A 137 3.01 -14.65 11.92
CA ALA A 137 2.33 -13.66 11.08
C ALA A 137 2.09 -14.24 9.68
N ASP A 138 1.07 -13.74 8.98
CA ASP A 138 0.72 -14.21 7.63
C ASP A 138 1.70 -13.73 6.55
N THR A 139 2.53 -12.74 6.89
CA THR A 139 3.53 -12.16 6.01
C THR A 139 4.92 -12.26 6.62
N ASP A 140 5.93 -12.23 5.76
CA ASP A 140 7.34 -12.28 6.14
C ASP A 140 8.15 -11.22 5.38
N TYR A 141 7.62 -10.00 5.33
CA TYR A 141 8.31 -8.85 4.75
C TYR A 141 9.58 -8.56 5.54
N LYS A 142 10.69 -8.37 4.84
CA LYS A 142 12.01 -8.10 5.39
C LYS A 142 12.31 -6.61 5.53
N PHE A 143 11.66 -5.77 4.73
CA PHE A 143 11.84 -4.33 4.74
C PHE A 143 10.65 -3.59 4.11
N ALA A 144 10.59 -2.27 4.33
CA ALA A 144 9.76 -1.36 3.56
C ALA A 144 10.57 -0.12 3.14
N VAL A 145 10.31 0.37 1.93
CA VAL A 145 10.80 1.66 1.45
C VAL A 145 9.66 2.67 1.53
N LEU A 146 9.82 3.69 2.37
CA LEU A 146 8.79 4.67 2.69
C LEU A 146 9.12 6.01 2.00
N LEU A 147 8.39 6.37 0.95
CA LEU A 147 8.60 7.60 0.19
C LEU A 147 7.56 8.64 0.56
N ALA A 148 7.99 9.76 1.16
CA ALA A 148 7.10 10.88 1.55
C ALA A 148 5.89 10.48 2.42
N GLY A 149 6.05 9.45 3.26
CA GLY A 149 5.03 9.02 4.21
C GLY A 149 4.84 9.99 5.37
N ARG A 150 3.70 9.87 6.06
CA ARG A 150 3.35 10.66 7.25
C ARG A 150 2.78 9.75 8.32
N SER A 151 3.01 10.12 9.58
CA SER A 151 2.33 9.56 10.74
C SER A 151 0.83 9.91 10.73
N PRO A 152 0.02 9.19 11.51
CA PRO A 152 0.31 8.00 12.31
C PRO A 152 0.27 6.72 11.48
N LEU A 153 0.71 5.61 12.09
CA LEU A 153 0.42 4.28 11.58
C LEU A 153 -1.06 3.94 11.76
N VAL A 154 -1.54 2.98 10.99
CA VAL A 154 -2.92 2.50 11.01
C VAL A 154 -2.93 1.13 11.68
N SER A 155 -3.89 0.91 12.57
CA SER A 155 -4.11 -0.42 13.14
C SER A 155 -4.95 -1.28 12.19
N PHE A 156 -4.48 -2.50 11.91
CA PHE A 156 -5.15 -3.47 11.04
C PHE A 156 -5.73 -4.66 11.80
N SER A 157 -5.60 -4.67 13.12
CA SER A 157 -6.23 -5.64 14.01
C SER A 157 -6.31 -5.09 15.43
N GLU A 158 -7.07 -5.77 16.30
CA GLU A 158 -7.04 -5.51 17.75
C GLU A 158 -5.63 -5.60 18.35
N LEU A 159 -4.73 -6.36 17.73
CA LEU A 159 -3.38 -6.54 18.25
C LEU A 159 -2.54 -5.28 18.07
N SER A 160 -2.67 -4.59 16.94
CA SER A 160 -1.91 -3.38 16.61
C SER A 160 -2.57 -2.08 17.06
N LYS A 161 -3.78 -2.13 17.65
CA LYS A 161 -4.41 -0.95 18.25
C LYS A 161 -3.55 -0.40 19.40
N SER A 162 -3.24 0.89 19.30
CA SER A 162 -2.59 1.66 20.36
C SER A 162 -2.94 3.15 20.27
N PRO A 163 -2.71 3.94 21.33
CA PRO A 163 -2.90 5.39 21.29
C PRO A 163 -2.07 6.12 20.21
N ALA A 164 -0.99 5.51 19.71
CA ALA A 164 -0.13 6.08 18.67
C ALA A 164 -0.58 5.70 17.23
N THR A 165 -1.62 4.88 17.10
CA THR A 165 -2.19 4.47 15.81
C THR A 165 -3.55 5.10 15.56
N VAL A 166 -3.91 5.26 14.29
CA VAL A 166 -5.27 5.63 13.86
C VAL A 166 -6.03 4.38 13.41
N ALA A 167 -7.34 4.39 13.57
CA ALA A 167 -8.19 3.32 13.07
C ALA A 167 -8.40 3.45 11.54
N ALA A 168 -8.60 2.32 10.84
CA ALA A 168 -8.64 2.30 9.37
C ALA A 168 -9.82 3.07 8.76
N GLY A 169 -10.97 3.14 9.47
CA GLY A 169 -12.17 3.86 9.02
C GLY A 169 -12.12 5.37 9.33
N ALA A 170 -11.16 5.82 10.13
CA ALA A 170 -11.02 7.21 10.53
C ALA A 170 -10.29 8.07 9.47
N ILE A 171 -10.34 9.39 9.67
CA ILE A 171 -9.52 10.33 8.89
C ILE A 171 -8.06 10.13 9.31
N SER A 172 -7.24 9.68 8.36
CA SER A 172 -5.85 9.27 8.63
C SER A 172 -4.83 10.41 8.62
N GLU A 173 -5.23 11.66 8.35
CA GLU A 173 -4.36 12.84 8.35
C GLU A 173 -4.70 13.79 9.51
N GLY A 174 -3.76 14.68 9.88
CA GLY A 174 -3.98 15.69 10.92
C GLY A 174 -3.95 15.16 12.35
N PHE A 175 -3.53 13.92 12.54
CA PHE A 175 -3.41 13.30 13.86
C PHE A 175 -2.13 13.75 14.57
N PHE A 176 -2.28 14.04 15.86
CA PHE A 176 -1.22 14.49 16.75
C PHE A 176 -1.17 13.54 17.97
N TYR A 177 0.02 13.04 18.29
CA TYR A 177 0.27 12.15 19.43
C TYR A 177 1.37 12.75 20.29
N ASP A 178 1.05 13.00 21.57
CA ASP A 178 1.90 13.73 22.50
C ASP A 178 2.98 12.89 23.20
N GLY A 179 2.95 11.55 23.07
CA GLY A 179 3.91 10.64 23.71
C GLY A 179 3.32 9.79 24.81
#